data_AF-A0A850CFU7-F1
#
_entry.id   AF-A0A850CFU7-F1
#
_cell.length_a   1.000
_cell.length_b   1.000
_cell.length_c   1.000
_cell.angle_alpha   90.00
_cell.angle_beta   90.00
_cell.angle_gamma   90.00
#
_symmetry.space_group_name_H-M   'P 1'
#
loop_
_entity.id
_entity.type
_entity.pdbx_description
1 polymer ?
#
loop_
_entity_poly.entity_id
_entity_poly.type
_entity_poly.pdbx_seq_one_letter_code
_entity_poly.pdbx_strand_id
1 'polypeptide(L)'
;MDGAWTAAAVRRAEAQLMATLPPGTLMQRAAAGLAAECAAILKEQRSTRTERAGVYGATVIVLAGPGDNGGDALFAAARLDRK
;
A
#
# COMPACT_ATOMS: atom_id res chain seq x y z
N MET A 1 3.68 -3.66 -17.92
CA MET A 1 2.38 -3.12 -18.39
C MET A 1 2.66 -1.67 -18.70
N ASP A 2 2.71 -1.32 -19.98
CA ASP A 2 3.15 0.01 -20.40
C ASP A 2 1.90 0.78 -20.81
N GLY A 3 1.27 1.43 -19.84
CA GLY A 3 0.04 2.19 -20.03
C GLY A 3 -0.21 3.15 -18.87
N ALA A 4 -0.80 4.31 -19.18
CA ALA A 4 -1.30 5.25 -18.19
C ALA A 4 -2.81 5.41 -18.41
N TRP A 5 -3.56 5.45 -17.31
CA TRP A 5 -5.01 5.58 -17.34
C TRP A 5 -5.44 6.84 -16.60
N THR A 6 -6.55 7.43 -17.04
CA THR A 6 -7.16 8.53 -16.29
C THR A 6 -7.73 7.99 -14.98
N ALA A 7 -7.73 8.81 -13.93
CA ALA A 7 -8.35 8.46 -12.65
C ALA A 7 -9.82 8.04 -12.81
N ALA A 8 -10.55 8.67 -13.75
CA ALA A 8 -11.93 8.31 -14.05
C ALA A 8 -12.06 6.91 -14.65
N ALA A 9 -11.12 6.48 -15.50
CA ALA A 9 -11.11 5.13 -16.05
C ALA A 9 -10.84 4.08 -14.96
N VAL A 10 -9.88 4.36 -14.08
CA VAL A 10 -9.55 3.49 -12.93
C VAL A 10 -10.75 3.34 -12.00
N ARG A 11 -11.36 4.46 -11.55
CA ARG A 11 -12.53 4.42 -10.66
C ARG A 11 -13.71 3.67 -11.26
N ARG A 12 -13.92 3.76 -12.57
CA ARG A 12 -14.98 3.02 -13.27
C ARG A 12 -14.71 1.51 -13.24
N ALA A 13 -13.48 1.10 -13.51
CA ALA A 13 -13.07 -0.30 -13.46
C ALA A 13 -13.17 -0.85 -12.03
N GLU A 14 -12.73 -0.08 -11.04
CA GLU A 14 -12.87 -0.42 -9.61
C GLU A 14 -14.33 -0.59 -9.22
N ALA A 15 -15.22 0.34 -9.61
CA ALA A 15 -16.65 0.25 -9.31
C ALA A 15 -17.28 -1.02 -9.88
N GLN A 16 -16.94 -1.39 -11.12
CA GLN A 16 -17.41 -2.63 -11.75
C GLN A 16 -16.92 -3.87 -11.01
N LEU A 17 -15.66 -3.89 -10.58
CA LEU A 17 -15.06 -5.02 -9.87
C LEU A 17 -15.51 -5.12 -8.42
N MET A 18 -15.75 -3.99 -7.74
CA MET A 18 -16.27 -3.98 -6.37
C MET A 18 -17.64 -4.65 -6.26
N ALA A 19 -18.47 -4.54 -7.31
CA ALA A 19 -19.79 -5.18 -7.34
C ALA A 19 -19.72 -6.72 -7.36
N THR A 20 -18.56 -7.31 -7.68
CA THR A 20 -18.40 -8.77 -7.79
C THR A 20 -17.57 -9.37 -6.65
N LEU A 21 -17.09 -8.55 -5.71
CA LEU A 21 -16.22 -8.97 -4.62
C LEU A 21 -16.85 -8.70 -3.24
N PRO A 22 -16.45 -9.44 -2.20
CA PRO A 22 -16.80 -9.09 -0.84
C PRO A 22 -16.38 -7.65 -0.50
N PRO A 23 -17.15 -6.93 0.32
CA PRO A 23 -16.82 -5.56 0.73
C PRO A 23 -15.39 -5.44 1.27
N GLY A 24 -14.69 -4.37 0.89
CA GLY A 24 -13.31 -4.09 1.33
C GLY A 24 -12.21 -4.89 0.65
N THR A 25 -12.53 -5.87 -0.23
CA THR A 25 -11.52 -6.71 -0.89
C THR A 25 -10.51 -5.89 -1.69
N LEU A 26 -10.96 -4.88 -2.45
CA LEU A 26 -10.04 -4.05 -3.25
C LEU A 26 -9.10 -3.23 -2.38
N MET A 27 -9.60 -2.59 -1.32
CA MET A 27 -8.78 -1.83 -0.36
C MET A 27 -7.74 -2.73 0.33
N GLN A 28 -8.12 -3.95 0.73
CA GLN A 28 -7.15 -4.89 1.32
C GLN A 28 -6.03 -5.30 0.34
N ARG A 29 -6.35 -5.39 -0.96
CA ARG A 29 -5.36 -5.66 -2.01
C ARG A 29 -4.46 -4.46 -2.27
N ALA A 30 -5.04 -3.26 -2.40
CA ALA A 30 -4.31 -2.00 -2.56
C ALA A 30 -3.33 -1.79 -1.39
N ALA A 31 -3.82 -1.90 -0.15
CA ALA A 31 -3.01 -1.81 1.05
C ALA A 31 -1.90 -2.88 1.14
N ALA A 32 -2.13 -4.09 0.63
CA ALA A 32 -1.10 -5.13 0.59
C ALA A 32 0.02 -4.78 -0.41
N GLY A 33 -0.34 -4.27 -1.59
CA GLY A 33 0.62 -3.76 -2.57
C GLY A 33 1.43 -2.59 -2.02
N LEU A 34 0.75 -1.61 -1.41
CA LEU A 34 1.39 -0.46 -0.76
C LEU A 34 2.37 -0.90 0.34
N ALA A 35 1.97 -1.82 1.23
CA ALA A 35 2.85 -2.33 2.27
C ALA A 35 4.07 -3.10 1.72
N ALA A 36 3.90 -3.83 0.61
CA ALA A 36 5.00 -4.53 -0.04
C ALA A 36 6.04 -3.55 -0.61
N GLU A 37 5.57 -2.50 -1.30
CA GLU A 37 6.42 -1.47 -1.89
C GLU A 37 7.13 -0.64 -0.80
N CYS A 38 6.41 -0.19 0.23
CA CYS A 38 7.04 0.49 1.36
C CYS A 38 8.10 -0.38 2.04
N ALA A 39 7.86 -1.67 2.21
CA ALA A 39 8.84 -2.59 2.77
C ALA A 39 10.09 -2.74 1.88
N ALA A 40 9.93 -2.72 0.55
CA ALA A 40 11.06 -2.75 -0.39
C ALA A 40 11.91 -1.48 -0.26
N ILE A 41 11.28 -0.31 -0.28
CA ILE A 41 11.95 0.99 -0.10
C ILE A 41 12.70 1.05 1.23
N LEU A 42 12.07 0.61 2.34
CA LEU A 42 12.71 0.61 3.66
C LEU A 42 13.93 -0.32 3.72
N LYS A 43 13.86 -1.49 3.08
CA LYS A 43 14.99 -2.41 2.99
C LYS A 43 16.13 -1.80 2.18
N GLU A 44 15.84 -1.21 1.03
CA GLU A 44 16.82 -0.55 0.17
C GLU A 44 17.51 0.63 0.88
N GLN A 45 16.73 1.50 1.53
CA GLN A 45 17.27 2.66 2.23
C GLN A 45 18.14 2.29 3.44
N ARG A 46 17.88 1.14 4.06
CA ARG A 46 18.60 0.72 5.27
C ARG A 46 19.73 -0.27 5.00
N SER A 47 19.71 -1.03 3.91
CA SER A 47 20.77 -1.97 3.53
C SER A 47 22.14 -1.29 3.40
N THR A 48 22.15 -0.01 3.06
CA THR A 48 23.35 0.83 3.00
C THR A 48 23.93 1.22 4.37
N ARG A 49 23.20 1.02 5.48
CA ARG A 49 23.62 1.38 6.84
C ARG A 49 24.15 0.21 7.66
N THR A 50 23.63 -1.00 7.47
CA THR A 50 24.04 -2.20 8.25
C THR A 50 23.77 -3.48 7.47
N GLU A 51 24.61 -4.51 7.62
CA GLU A 51 24.45 -5.84 7.01
C GLU A 51 23.16 -6.59 7.42
N ARG A 52 22.47 -6.14 8.49
CA ARG A 52 21.21 -6.71 9.01
C ARG A 52 19.96 -5.85 8.74
N ALA A 53 20.03 -4.90 7.83
CA ALA A 53 18.92 -3.97 7.64
C ALA A 53 17.69 -4.63 6.99
N GLY A 54 16.60 -4.66 7.76
CA GLY A 54 15.27 -5.09 7.33
C GLY A 54 14.21 -4.00 7.54
N VAL A 55 12.94 -4.41 7.62
CA VAL A 55 11.83 -3.49 7.95
C VAL A 55 11.78 -3.23 9.45
N TYR A 56 12.06 -4.26 10.26
CA TYR A 56 12.04 -4.18 11.72
C TYR A 56 12.87 -3.03 12.29
N GLY A 57 12.27 -2.26 13.21
CA GLY A 57 12.88 -1.08 13.83
C GLY A 57 12.93 0.16 12.94
N ALA A 58 12.31 0.15 11.76
CA ALA A 58 12.09 1.38 10.99
C ALA A 58 10.96 2.21 11.61
N THR A 59 11.15 3.52 11.66
CA THR A 59 10.09 4.46 12.02
C THR A 59 9.46 5.02 10.76
N VAL A 60 8.13 4.94 10.65
CA VAL A 60 7.36 5.45 9.51
C VAL A 60 6.29 6.40 10.02
N ILE A 61 6.06 7.49 9.29
CA ILE A 61 4.94 8.42 9.53
C ILE A 61 3.87 8.15 8.48
N VAL A 62 2.62 8.03 8.93
CA VAL A 62 1.45 7.82 8.06
C VAL A 62 0.63 9.10 8.00
N LEU A 63 0.53 9.69 6.81
CA LEU A 63 -0.33 10.85 6.56
C LEU A 63 -1.58 10.39 5.81
N ALA A 64 -2.68 10.17 6.53
CA ALA A 64 -3.92 9.63 5.98
C ALA A 64 -5.00 10.73 5.87
N GLY A 65 -5.54 10.90 4.67
CA GLY A 65 -6.75 11.72 4.46
C GLY A 65 -8.04 10.95 4.78
N PRO A 66 -9.22 11.60 4.70
CA PRO A 66 -10.50 10.98 5.08
C PRO A 66 -11.09 10.01 4.03
N GLY A 67 -10.44 9.83 2.88
CA GLY A 67 -10.93 8.99 1.78
C GLY A 67 -10.30 7.60 1.71
N ASP A 68 -10.60 6.87 0.63
CA ASP A 68 -10.14 5.48 0.42
C ASP A 68 -8.62 5.34 0.50
N ASN A 69 -7.86 6.29 -0.06
CA ASN A 69 -6.39 6.30 0.02
C ASN A 69 -5.88 6.38 1.47
N GLY A 70 -6.62 7.06 2.36
CA GLY A 70 -6.31 7.09 3.78
C GLY A 70 -6.53 5.72 4.43
N GLY A 71 -7.60 5.02 4.04
CA GLY A 71 -7.84 3.63 4.41
C GLY A 71 -6.71 2.70 3.97
N ASP A 72 -6.25 2.82 2.72
CA ASP A 72 -5.12 2.05 2.20
C ASP A 72 -3.85 2.30 3.03
N ALA A 73 -3.55 3.57 3.34
CA ALA A 73 -2.39 3.95 4.13
C ALA A 73 -2.42 3.34 5.54
N LEU A 74 -3.57 3.39 6.22
CA LEU A 74 -3.75 2.80 7.55
C LEU A 74 -3.65 1.27 7.53
N PHE A 75 -4.28 0.61 6.56
CA PHE A 75 -4.19 -0.84 6.40
C PHE A 75 -2.79 -1.31 5.99
N ALA A 76 -2.06 -0.51 5.22
CA ALA A 76 -0.68 -0.80 4.85
C ALA A 76 0.25 -0.64 6.05
N ALA A 77 0.08 0.41 6.85
CA ALA A 77 0.83 0.60 8.09
C ALA A 77 0.63 -0.55 9.08
N ALA A 78 -0.61 -0.99 9.28
CA ALA A 78 -0.90 -2.16 10.13
C ALA A 78 -0.26 -3.45 9.61
N ARG A 79 -0.01 -3.58 8.29
CA ARG A 79 0.71 -4.71 7.70
C ARG A 79 2.22 -4.59 7.89
N LEU A 80 2.78 -3.38 7.78
CA LEU A 80 4.19 -3.10 8.01
C LEU A 80 4.59 -3.37 9.46
N ASP A 81 3.72 -3.03 10.41
CA ASP A 81 3.92 -3.30 11.85
C ASP A 81 4.11 -4.80 12.17
N ARG A 82 3.64 -5.69 11.28
CA ARG A 82 3.80 -7.14 11.40
C ARG A 82 5.02 -7.71 10.66
N LYS A 83 5.89 -6.88 10.07
CA LYS A 83 7.06 -7.30 9.27
C LYS A 83 8.39 -7.03 9.98
#